data_AF-A0A151XHY4-F1
#
_entry.id   AF-A0A151XHY4-F1
#
_cell.length_a   1.000
_cell.length_b   1.000
_cell.length_c   1.000
_cell.angle_alpha   90.00
_cell.angle_beta   90.00
_cell.angle_gamma   90.00
#
_symmetry.space_group_name_H-M   'P 1'
#
loop_
_entity.id
_entity.type
_entity.pdbx_description
1 polymer ?
#
loop_
_entity_poly.entity_id
_entity_poly.type
_entity_poly.pdbx_seq_one_letter_code
_entity_poly.pdbx_strand_id
1 'polypeptide(L)'
;MAFIGVEFVSDEKLDSGAIALVHLTWLTPRKKEVWWPPYKTSSRFKKALSVGEEPREDTWTLCQVDRILFSCSMLYIYIYTHILYILYTCLL
;
A
#
# COMPACT_ATOMS: atom_id res chain seq x y z
N MET A 1 -6.27 2.18 8.50
CA MET A 1 -5.30 2.52 7.44
C MET A 1 -4.41 1.31 7.19
N ALA A 2 -4.38 0.83 5.95
CA ALA A 2 -3.52 -0.29 5.53
C ALA A 2 -2.79 0.11 4.24
N PHE A 3 -1.48 0.26 4.34
CA PHE A 3 -0.59 0.58 3.22
C PHE A 3 0.25 -0.64 2.89
N ILE A 4 0.65 -0.76 1.64
CA ILE A 4 1.56 -1.80 1.22
C ILE A 4 2.69 -1.18 0.39
N GLY A 5 3.89 -1.75 0.51
CA GLY A 5 4.99 -1.48 -0.40
C GLY A 5 4.90 -2.42 -1.59
N VAL A 6 4.84 -1.88 -2.80
CA VAL A 6 4.82 -2.64 -4.05
C VAL A 6 6.02 -2.29 -4.90
N GLU A 7 6.56 -3.29 -5.56
CA GLU A 7 7.56 -3.15 -6.62
C GLU A 7 6.85 -3.34 -7.96
N PHE A 8 7.04 -2.40 -8.87
CA PHE A 8 6.46 -2.46 -10.21
C PHE A 8 7.30 -3.32 -11.15
N VAL A 9 6.62 -3.96 -12.11
CA VAL A 9 7.31 -4.64 -13.21
C VAL A 9 8.11 -3.59 -13.99
N SER A 10 9.39 -3.87 -14.22
CA SER A 10 10.26 -3.05 -15.06
C SER A 10 9.66 -2.96 -16.46
N ASP A 11 9.19 -1.77 -16.81
CA ASP A 11 8.68 -1.43 -18.13
C ASP A 11 9.58 -0.34 -18.71
N GLU A 12 9.68 -0.18 -20.03
CA GLU A 12 10.63 0.76 -20.68
C GLU A 12 10.42 2.23 -20.26
N LYS A 13 9.32 2.54 -19.57
CA LYS A 13 8.94 3.87 -19.06
C LYS A 13 9.17 4.07 -17.56
N LEU A 14 9.41 3.02 -16.79
CA LEU A 14 9.68 3.09 -15.35
C LEU A 14 11.11 2.63 -15.12
N ASP A 15 11.88 3.39 -14.32
CA ASP A 15 13.17 2.92 -13.83
C ASP A 15 12.99 1.52 -13.23
N SER A 16 13.81 0.57 -13.68
CA SER A 16 13.68 -0.84 -13.35
C SER A 16 13.60 -1.02 -11.83
N GLY A 17 12.55 -1.70 -11.34
CA GLY A 17 12.38 -1.97 -9.90
C GLY A 17 11.92 -0.77 -9.07
N ALA A 18 11.13 0.15 -9.64
CA ALA A 18 10.55 1.24 -8.87
C ALA A 18 9.65 0.70 -7.73
N ILE A 19 9.93 1.13 -6.50
CA ILE A 19 9.18 0.76 -5.31
C ILE A 19 8.29 1.94 -4.90
N ALA A 20 7.01 1.67 -4.62
CA ALA A 20 6.08 2.68 -4.13
C ALA A 20 5.17 2.18 -2.99
N LEU A 21 4.63 3.15 -2.25
CA LEU A 21 3.59 2.91 -1.25
C LEU A 21 2.22 3.12 -1.87
N VAL A 22 1.32 2.16 -1.69
CA VAL A 22 -0.06 2.20 -2.19
C VAL A 22 -1.04 1.80 -1.10
N HIS A 23 -2.28 2.27 -1.20
CA HIS A 23 -3.33 1.85 -0.27
C HIS A 23 -3.81 0.45 -0.63
N LEU A 24 -4.18 -0.35 0.37
CA LEU A 24 -4.59 -1.74 0.15
C LEU A 24 -5.84 -1.88 -0.74
N THR A 25 -6.73 -0.87 -0.75
CA THR A 25 -7.92 -0.84 -1.62
C THR A 25 -7.61 -0.55 -3.08
N TRP A 26 -6.39 -0.09 -3.39
CA TRP A 26 -5.98 0.21 -4.76
C TRP A 26 -5.48 -1.03 -5.50
N LEU A 27 -5.18 -2.11 -4.76
CA LEU A 27 -4.87 -3.39 -5.38
C LEU A 27 -6.13 -3.99 -6.00
N THR A 28 -5.93 -4.59 -7.17
CA THR A 28 -6.91 -5.51 -7.73
C THR A 28 -7.09 -6.74 -6.84
N PRO A 29 -8.25 -7.43 -6.90
CA PRO A 29 -8.49 -8.66 -6.13
C PRO A 29 -7.43 -9.75 -6.35
N ARG A 30 -6.80 -9.77 -7.54
CA ARG A 30 -5.73 -10.72 -7.89
C ARG A 30 -4.35 -10.31 -7.40
N LYS A 31 -4.20 -9.08 -6.87
CA LYS A 31 -2.94 -8.50 -6.35
C LYS A 31 -1.77 -8.49 -7.34
N LYS A 32 -2.06 -8.62 -8.64
CA LYS A 32 -1.08 -8.50 -9.73
C LYS A 32 -0.97 -7.10 -10.27
N GLU A 33 -1.99 -6.29 -10.01
CA GLU A 33 -2.14 -4.96 -10.57
C GLU A 33 -2.59 -4.01 -9.47
N VAL A 34 -2.17 -2.76 -9.56
CA VAL A 34 -2.57 -1.68 -8.68
C VAL A 34 -3.04 -0.49 -9.50
N TRP A 35 -4.11 0.14 -9.02
CA TRP A 35 -4.56 1.41 -9.55
C TRP A 35 -3.68 2.55 -9.05
N TRP A 36 -3.06 3.26 -9.99
CA TRP A 36 -2.18 4.38 -9.73
C TRP A 36 -2.87 5.73 -10.01
N PRO A 37 -2.96 6.63 -9.02
CA PRO A 37 -3.65 7.89 -9.19
C PRO A 37 -2.82 8.91 -10.02
N PRO A 38 -3.46 9.82 -10.78
CA PRO A 38 -2.78 10.82 -11.62
C PRO A 38 -2.24 12.02 -10.83
N TYR A 39 -2.04 11.90 -9.51
CA TYR A 39 -1.68 13.02 -8.64
C TYR A 39 -0.20 13.36 -8.75
N LYS A 40 0.10 14.54 -9.31
CA LYS A 40 1.46 15.08 -9.40
C LYS A 40 1.96 15.72 -8.09
N THR A 41 1.05 16.09 -7.18
CA THR A 41 1.40 16.75 -5.92
C THR A 41 1.42 15.77 -4.75
N SER A 42 2.48 15.84 -3.95
CA SER A 42 2.68 14.94 -2.81
C SER A 42 1.59 15.07 -1.73
N SER A 43 1.02 16.27 -1.55
CA SER A 43 -0.06 16.53 -0.59
C SER A 43 -1.37 15.81 -0.96
N ARG A 44 -1.78 15.86 -2.24
CA ARG A 44 -2.96 15.14 -2.73
C ARG A 44 -2.75 13.64 -2.69
N PHE A 45 -1.58 13.17 -3.12
CA PHE A 45 -1.23 11.76 -3.06
C PHE A 45 -1.31 11.23 -1.61
N LYS A 46 -0.67 11.92 -0.65
CA LYS A 46 -0.73 11.54 0.77
C LYS A 46 -2.15 11.53 1.33
N LYS A 47 -2.99 12.48 0.91
CA LYS A 47 -4.40 12.53 1.33
C LYS A 47 -5.19 11.35 0.78
N ALA A 48 -5.08 11.06 -0.52
CA ALA A 48 -5.72 9.93 -1.17
C ALA A 48 -5.26 8.60 -0.54
N LEU A 49 -3.95 8.46 -0.32
CA LEU A 49 -3.35 7.30 0.33
C LEU A 49 -3.93 7.12 1.74
N SER A 50 -3.96 8.18 2.56
CA SER A 50 -4.45 8.16 3.94
C SER A 50 -5.93 7.78 4.06
N VAL A 51 -6.78 8.32 3.17
CA VAL A 51 -8.23 8.08 3.16
C VAL A 51 -8.56 6.73 2.52
N GLY A 52 -7.71 6.22 1.63
CA GLY A 52 -8.00 5.04 0.82
C GLY A 52 -9.02 5.33 -0.27
N GLU A 53 -8.80 6.44 -1.01
CA GLU A 53 -9.68 6.87 -2.10
C GLU A 53 -10.00 5.71 -3.06
N GLU A 54 -11.25 5.56 -3.45
CA GLU A 54 -11.65 4.51 -4.38
C GLU A 54 -11.06 4.76 -5.77
N PRO A 55 -10.42 3.74 -6.39
CA PRO A 55 -9.91 3.86 -7.74
C PRO A 55 -11.00 4.26 -8.73
N ARG A 56 -10.69 5.22 -9.61
CA ARG A 56 -11.57 5.60 -10.72
C ARG A 56 -10.97 5.13 -12.02
N GLU A 57 -11.60 4.13 -12.64
CA GLU A 57 -11.11 3.48 -13.88
C GLU A 57 -10.85 4.49 -15.01
N ASP A 58 -11.61 5.58 -15.08
CA ASP A 58 -11.47 6.61 -16.13
C ASP A 58 -10.22 7.49 -16.00
N THR A 59 -9.65 7.61 -14.80
CA THR A 59 -8.57 8.57 -14.50
C THR A 59 -7.33 7.95 -13.89
N TRP A 60 -7.46 6.79 -13.26
CA TRP A 60 -6.36 6.07 -12.64
C TRP A 60 -5.77 5.10 -13.66
N THR A 61 -4.45 4.96 -13.63
CA THR A 61 -3.75 4.04 -14.53
C THR A 61 -3.53 2.72 -13.83
N LEU A 62 -3.79 1.61 -14.51
CA LEU A 62 -3.51 0.28 -13.97
C LEU A 62 -2.03 -0.07 -14.19
N CYS A 63 -1.30 -0.33 -13.11
CA CYS A 63 0.13 -0.66 -13.14
C CYS A 63 0.36 -2.11 -12.70
N GLN A 64 1.23 -2.83 -13.41
CA GLN A 64 1.60 -4.20 -13.08
C GLN A 64 2.56 -4.22 -11.88
N VAL A 65 2.26 -5.06 -10.91
CA VAL A 65 3.05 -5.28 -9.70
C VAL A 65 3.86 -6.57 -9.88
N ASP A 66 5.18 -6.50 -9.71
CA ASP A 66 6.02 -7.70 -9.66
C ASP A 66 5.86 -8.37 -8.29
N ARG A 67 6.05 -7.62 -7.21
CA ARG A 67 6.06 -8.14 -5.84
C ARG A 67 5.49 -7.16 -4.83
N ILE A 68 4.92 -7.72 -3.76
CA ILE A 68 4.52 -6.97 -2.56
C ILE A 68 5.62 -7.18 -1.52
N LEU A 69 6.28 -6.10 -1.11
CA LEU A 69 7.42 -6.14 -0.20
C LEU A 69 6.97 -6.23 1.26
N PHE A 70 5.95 -5.45 1.64
CA PHE A 70 5.42 -5.45 2.99
C PHE A 70 3.98 -4.93 3.01
N SER A 71 3.24 -5.34 4.04
CA SER A 71 1.92 -4.79 4.35
C SER A 71 1.91 -4.20 5.76
N CYS A 72 1.64 -2.90 5.86
CA CYS A 72 1.48 -2.18 7.10
C CYS A 72 0.00 -1.88 7.32
N SER A 73 -0.66 -2.65 8.17
CA SER A 73 -2.00 -2.32 8.66
C SER A 73 -1.91 -1.89 10.12
N MET A 74 -2.63 -0.82 10.49
CA MET A 74 -2.75 -0.41 11.90
C MET A 74 -3.16 -1.59 12.78
N LEU A 75 -4.07 -2.45 12.31
CA LEU A 75 -4.50 -3.67 13.00
C LEU A 75 -3.34 -4.61 13.35
N TYR A 76 -2.37 -4.79 12.44
CA TYR A 76 -1.18 -5.60 12.71
C TYR A 76 -0.35 -5.02 13.85
N ILE A 77 -0.14 -3.69 13.85
CA ILE A 77 0.64 -3.01 14.90
C ILE A 77 -0.08 -3.10 16.24
N TYR A 78 -1.39 -2.82 16.28
CA TYR A 78 -2.20 -2.88 17.50
C TYR A 78 -2.27 -4.30 18.08
N ILE A 79 -2.44 -5.33 17.25
CA ILE A 79 -2.43 -6.72 17.73
C ILE A 79 -1.04 -7.07 18.26
N TYR A 80 0.03 -6.73 17.56
CA TYR A 80 1.39 -7.05 18.01
C TYR A 80 1.75 -6.34 19.30
N THR A 81 1.46 -5.05 19.43
CA THR A 81 1.73 -4.28 20.65
C THR A 81 0.86 -4.75 21.81
N HIS A 82 -0.41 -5.05 21.57
CA HIS A 82 -1.32 -5.51 22.62
C HIS A 82 -1.02 -6.94 23.08
N ILE A 83 -0.63 -7.84 22.16
CA ILE A 83 -0.15 -9.19 22.51
C ILE A 83 1.19 -9.09 23.25
N LEU A 84 2.16 -8.29 22.78
CA LEU A 84 3.42 -8.09 23.51
C LEU A 84 3.17 -7.52 24.90
N TYR A 85 2.26 -6.56 25.04
CA TYR A 85 1.93 -5.94 26.31
C TYR A 85 1.26 -6.93 27.27
N ILE A 86 0.33 -7.76 26.79
CA ILE A 86 -0.28 -8.84 27.59
C ILE A 86 0.78 -9.86 28.01
N LEU A 87 1.64 -10.30 27.08
CA LEU A 87 2.72 -11.25 27.40
C LEU A 87 3.70 -10.66 28.42
N TYR A 88 4.05 -9.37 28.31
CA TYR A 88 4.95 -8.69 29.23
C TYR A 88 4.33 -8.49 30.62
N THR A 89 3.03 -8.21 30.71
CA THR A 89 2.32 -8.05 31.98
C THR A 89 1.95 -9.38 32.64
N CYS A 90 1.81 -10.48 31.89
CA CYS A 90 1.60 -11.82 32.46
C CYS A 90 2.90 -12.53 32.89
N LEU A 91 4.08 -12.01 32.52
CA LEU A 91 5.39 -12.56 32.93
C LEU A 91 6.00 -11.86 34.15
N LEU A 92 5.33 -10.85 34.70
CA LEU A 92 5.65 -10.12 35.93
C LEU A 92 4.67 -10.50 37.04
#